data_AF-A0A952R267-F1
#
_entry.id   AF-A0A952R267-F1
#
_cell.length_a   1.000
_cell.length_b   1.000
_cell.length_c   1.000
_cell.angle_alpha   90.00
_cell.angle_beta   90.00
_cell.angle_gamma   90.00
#
_symmetry.space_group_name_H-M   'P 1'
#
loop_
_entity.id
_entity.type
_entity.pdbx_description
1 polymer ?
#
loop_
_entity_poly.entity_id
_entity_poly.type
_entity_poly.pdbx_seq_one_letter_code
_entity_poly.pdbx_strand_id
1 'polypeptide(L)'
;MAKDIASELNELELDALWTIYEGHSLVIERPQREDIDPSANAILSVAFDEEDEAVAEAAEIPLDTVMRLIDLGLLERSADGPVLDASSWFDDELGCEVLAEEYVISRSGQQAIDATADGSADSPNYFDEDEDDDDDDDDDNDWDDEDEDDDDFGDLDEDEDDEDDED
;
A
#
# COMPACT_ATOMS: atom_id res chain seq x y z
N MET A 1 15.53 29.28 -6.72
CA MET A 1 15.73 28.18 -5.77
C MET A 1 14.35 27.63 -5.50
N ALA A 2 14.08 26.40 -5.95
CA ALA A 2 12.90 25.69 -5.47
C ALA A 2 13.08 25.56 -3.95
N LYS A 3 12.05 25.90 -3.19
CA LYS A 3 12.05 25.71 -1.75
C LYS A 3 12.15 24.21 -1.53
N ASP A 4 13.12 23.75 -0.75
CA ASP A 4 13.26 22.33 -0.42
C ASP A 4 12.18 21.98 0.62
N ILE A 5 10.97 21.69 0.13
CA ILE A 5 9.80 21.39 0.97
C ILE A 5 10.04 20.10 1.76
N ALA A 6 10.87 19.18 1.25
CA ALA A 6 11.20 17.93 1.93
C ALA A 6 11.84 18.16 3.30
N SER A 7 12.69 19.20 3.42
CA SER A 7 13.31 19.59 4.69
C SER A 7 12.33 20.15 5.75
N GLU A 8 11.08 20.44 5.37
CA GLU A 8 10.03 20.96 6.26
C GLU A 8 9.04 19.87 6.73
N LEU A 9 9.17 18.66 6.20
CA LEU A 9 8.35 17.50 6.55
C LEU A 9 8.94 16.78 7.77
N ASN A 10 8.05 16.28 8.63
CA ASN A 10 8.45 15.34 9.67
C ASN A 10 8.53 13.90 9.13
N GLU A 11 9.03 12.98 9.94
CA GLU A 11 9.21 11.57 9.57
C GLU A 11 7.89 10.91 9.12
N LEU A 12 6.79 11.16 9.83
CA LEU A 12 5.48 10.61 9.50
C LEU A 12 4.92 11.17 8.18
N GLU A 13 5.18 12.44 7.90
CA GLU A 13 4.77 13.10 6.65
C GLU A 13 5.58 12.59 5.45
N LEU A 14 6.87 12.30 5.67
CA LEU A 14 7.72 11.66 4.66
C LEU A 14 7.29 10.23 4.42
N ASP A 15 7.09 9.44 5.47
CA ASP A 15 6.64 8.05 5.40
C ASP A 15 5.33 7.92 4.62
N ALA A 16 4.33 8.74 4.97
CA ALA A 16 3.07 8.82 4.23
C ALA A 16 3.27 9.17 2.75
N LEU A 17 4.19 10.08 2.43
CA LEU A 17 4.47 10.46 1.05
C LEU A 17 5.18 9.33 0.27
N TRP A 18 6.07 8.59 0.93
CA TRP A 18 6.75 7.43 0.37
C TRP A 18 5.78 6.28 0.08
N THR A 19 4.83 6.00 0.98
CA THR A 19 3.77 5.00 0.72
C THR A 19 3.03 5.28 -0.59
N ILE A 20 2.65 6.54 -0.82
CA ILE A 20 1.92 6.96 -2.04
C ILE A 20 2.83 6.87 -3.27
N TYR A 21 4.10 7.22 -3.12
CA TYR A 21 5.07 7.12 -4.21
C TYR A 21 5.27 5.69 -4.71
N GLU A 22 5.17 4.67 -3.84
CA GLU A 22 5.33 3.25 -4.17
C GLU A 22 4.18 2.66 -5.02
N GLY A 23 3.31 3.50 -5.57
CA GLY A 23 2.20 3.09 -6.42
C GLY A 23 0.85 3.07 -5.71
N HIS A 24 0.78 3.62 -4.49
CA HIS A 24 -0.48 3.78 -3.78
C HIS A 24 -1.13 5.14 -4.10
N SER A 25 -2.45 5.20 -4.12
CA SER A 25 -3.21 6.44 -3.97
C SER A 25 -3.88 6.49 -2.59
N LEU A 26 -4.21 7.69 -2.11
CA LEU A 26 -4.99 7.84 -0.88
C LEU A 26 -6.43 8.21 -1.20
N VAL A 27 -7.38 7.45 -0.69
CA VAL A 27 -8.81 7.81 -0.70
C VAL A 27 -9.20 8.32 0.67
N ILE A 28 -9.78 9.53 0.72
CA ILE A 28 -10.37 10.09 1.94
C ILE A 28 -11.88 10.02 1.81
N GLU A 29 -12.52 9.28 2.71
CA GLU A 29 -13.96 9.13 2.82
C GLU A 29 -14.51 10.05 3.91
N ARG A 30 -15.43 10.95 3.53
CA ARG A 30 -16.00 11.98 4.39
C ARG A 30 -17.53 11.84 4.49
N PRO A 31 -18.07 11.39 5.64
CA PRO A 31 -19.51 11.32 5.86
C PRO A 31 -20.19 12.69 5.79
N GLN A 32 -21.29 12.81 5.06
CA GLN A 32 -22.04 14.05 4.88
C GLN A 32 -23.22 14.16 5.86
N ARG A 33 -22.92 14.24 7.17
CA ARG A 33 -23.96 14.41 8.22
C ARG A 33 -23.52 15.46 9.25
N GLU A 34 -24.42 16.36 9.60
CA GLU A 34 -24.12 17.46 10.55
C GLU A 34 -23.88 16.98 12.00
N ASP A 35 -24.34 15.78 12.34
CA ASP A 35 -24.20 15.16 13.67
C ASP A 35 -23.05 14.15 13.77
N ILE A 36 -22.32 13.92 12.67
CA ILE A 36 -21.10 13.09 12.67
C ILE A 36 -19.90 13.97 13.05
N ASP A 37 -18.99 13.38 13.83
CA ASP A 37 -17.74 14.05 14.19
C ASP A 37 -16.95 14.40 12.92
N PRO A 38 -16.52 15.65 12.70
CA PRO A 38 -15.72 16.03 11.53
C PRO A 38 -14.41 15.25 11.38
N SER A 39 -13.96 14.57 12.43
CA SER A 39 -12.80 13.67 12.42
C SER A 39 -13.13 12.22 12.04
N ALA A 40 -14.40 11.84 11.95
CA ALA A 40 -14.84 10.50 11.54
C ALA A 40 -14.69 10.32 10.02
N ASN A 41 -13.45 10.31 9.56
CA ASN A 41 -13.09 10.06 8.16
C ASN A 41 -12.37 8.71 8.12
N ALA A 42 -12.56 7.97 7.03
CA ALA A 42 -11.69 6.84 6.71
C ALA A 42 -10.64 7.31 5.70
N ILE A 43 -9.41 6.84 5.88
CA ILE A 43 -8.31 7.06 4.95
C ILE A 43 -7.91 5.68 4.48
N LEU A 44 -7.97 5.46 3.18
CA LEU A 44 -7.63 4.20 2.55
C LEU A 44 -6.40 4.41 1.68
N SER A 45 -5.43 3.51 1.79
CA SER A 45 -4.37 3.34 0.81
C SER A 45 -4.88 2.39 -0.27
N VAL A 46 -4.75 2.78 -1.53
CA VAL A 46 -5.23 1.98 -2.66
C VAL A 46 -4.06 1.66 -3.57
N ALA A 47 -3.82 0.38 -3.80
CA ALA A 47 -2.85 -0.12 -4.77
C ALA A 47 -3.54 -0.98 -5.82
N PHE A 48 -2.86 -1.20 -6.94
CA PHE A 48 -3.29 -2.16 -7.96
C PHE A 48 -2.45 -3.43 -7.82
N ASP A 49 -3.10 -4.59 -7.84
CA ASP A 49 -2.42 -5.88 -7.84
C ASP A 49 -1.90 -6.29 -9.24
N GLU A 50 -1.34 -7.50 -9.35
CA GLU A 50 -0.80 -8.03 -10.61
C GLU A 50 -1.86 -8.22 -11.71
N GLU A 51 -3.15 -8.23 -11.35
CA GLU A 51 -4.30 -8.38 -12.26
C GLU A 51 -4.96 -7.03 -12.61
N ASP A 52 -4.35 -5.91 -12.23
CA ASP A 52 -4.89 -4.54 -12.33
C ASP A 52 -6.19 -4.35 -11.50
N GLU A 53 -6.41 -5.14 -10.44
CA GLU A 53 -7.52 -4.97 -9.50
C GLU A 53 -7.13 -4.00 -8.37
N ALA A 54 -8.02 -3.06 -8.06
CA ALA A 54 -7.78 -2.08 -7.00
C ALA A 54 -8.04 -2.69 -5.62
N VAL A 55 -7.01 -2.73 -4.79
CA VAL A 55 -7.04 -3.22 -3.42
C VAL A 55 -6.95 -2.04 -2.46
N ALA A 56 -7.87 -1.99 -1.50
CA ALA A 56 -7.99 -0.92 -0.52
C ALA A 56 -7.64 -1.42 0.88
N GLU A 57 -6.76 -0.71 1.57
CA GLU A 57 -6.43 -0.98 2.98
C GLU A 57 -6.60 0.28 3.81
N ALA A 58 -7.03 0.14 5.07
CA ALA A 58 -7.10 1.27 5.97
C ALA A 58 -5.68 1.80 6.23
N ALA A 59 -5.41 3.03 5.80
CA ALA A 59 -4.12 3.65 6.01
C ALA A 59 -3.98 4.05 7.49
N GLU A 60 -2.86 3.67 8.11
CA GLU A 60 -2.52 4.08 9.49
C GLU A 60 -1.98 5.53 9.54
N ILE A 61 -2.51 6.42 8.70
CA ILE A 61 -2.06 7.80 8.55
C ILE A 61 -3.10 8.75 9.16
N PRO A 62 -2.71 9.65 10.09
CA PRO A 62 -3.63 10.64 10.63
C PRO A 62 -4.15 11.60 9.57
N LEU A 63 -5.43 11.99 9.65
CA LEU A 63 -6.03 12.95 8.72
C LEU A 63 -5.28 14.29 8.69
N ASP A 64 -4.83 14.79 9.84
CA ASP A 64 -4.07 16.05 9.91
C ASP A 64 -2.78 15.98 9.08
N THR A 65 -2.13 14.81 9.03
CA THR A 65 -0.95 14.57 8.18
C THR A 65 -1.32 14.68 6.71
N VAL A 66 -2.36 13.96 6.28
CA VAL A 66 -2.81 13.96 4.87
C VAL A 66 -3.23 15.37 4.44
N MET A 67 -4.03 16.05 5.27
CA MET A 67 -4.47 17.42 5.01
C MET A 67 -3.29 18.38 4.88
N ARG A 68 -2.27 18.23 5.72
CA ARG A 68 -1.05 19.05 5.63
C ARG A 68 -0.27 18.78 4.33
N LEU A 69 -0.16 17.53 3.89
CA LEU A 69 0.49 17.20 2.60
C LEU A 69 -0.28 17.81 1.41
N ILE A 70 -1.61 17.83 1.47
CA ILE A 70 -2.47 18.50 0.48
C ILE A 70 -2.24 20.02 0.51
N ASP A 71 -2.24 20.65 1.70
CA ASP A 71 -2.04 22.10 1.85
C ASP A 71 -0.66 22.56 1.39
N LEU A 72 0.36 21.71 1.54
CA LEU A 72 1.70 21.93 1.01
C LEU A 72 1.79 21.72 -0.51
N GLY A 73 0.72 21.23 -1.13
CA GLY A 73 0.66 20.93 -2.56
C GLY A 73 1.53 19.74 -2.95
N LEU A 74 1.78 18.81 -2.01
CA LEU A 74 2.54 17.58 -2.25
C LEU A 74 1.63 16.47 -2.77
N LEU A 75 0.37 16.48 -2.36
CA LEU A 75 -0.68 15.64 -2.92
C LEU A 75 -1.62 16.48 -3.77
N GLU A 76 -2.12 15.90 -4.86
CA GLU A 76 -3.14 16.51 -5.69
C GLU A 76 -4.32 15.56 -5.89
N ARG A 77 -5.51 16.13 -6.06
CA ARG A 77 -6.72 15.33 -6.29
C ARG A 77 -6.65 14.67 -7.66
N SER A 78 -6.90 13.36 -7.68
CA SER A 78 -6.99 12.57 -8.92
C SER A 78 -8.12 13.12 -9.82
N ALA A 79 -7.82 13.27 -11.11
CA ALA A 79 -8.79 13.74 -12.11
C ALA A 79 -9.72 12.61 -12.58
N ASP A 80 -9.25 11.37 -12.48
CA ASP A 80 -9.98 10.17 -12.88
C ASP A 80 -11.08 9.79 -11.85
N GLY A 81 -11.06 10.47 -10.69
CA GLY A 81 -12.00 10.25 -9.60
C GLY A 81 -11.54 9.10 -8.70
N PRO A 82 -12.22 8.87 -7.57
CA PRO A 82 -11.84 7.79 -6.68
C PRO A 82 -11.95 6.44 -7.40
N VAL A 83 -10.84 5.70 -7.44
CA VAL A 83 -10.78 4.31 -7.95
C VAL A 83 -11.83 3.44 -7.26
N LEU A 84 -12.03 3.67 -5.97
CA LEU A 84 -13.08 3.05 -5.17
C LEU A 84 -14.29 3.98 -5.12
N ASP A 85 -15.12 3.96 -6.17
CA ASP A 85 -16.44 4.61 -6.17
C ASP A 85 -17.52 3.73 -5.49
N ALA A 86 -17.10 2.70 -4.75
CA ALA A 86 -17.98 1.68 -4.17
C ALA A 86 -18.62 2.17 -2.87
N SER A 87 -19.43 3.20 -3.02
CA SER A 87 -20.36 3.83 -2.08
C SER A 87 -21.46 2.86 -1.59
N SER A 88 -21.12 1.64 -1.15
CA SER A 88 -22.11 0.74 -0.57
C SER A 88 -21.83 0.43 0.89
N TRP A 89 -20.66 -0.09 1.25
CA TRP A 89 -20.52 -0.62 2.61
C TRP A 89 -20.44 0.49 3.68
N PHE A 90 -19.68 1.56 3.43
CA PHE A 90 -19.52 2.65 4.41
C PHE A 90 -20.76 3.58 4.46
N ASP A 91 -21.38 3.82 3.30
CA ASP A 91 -22.66 4.51 3.18
C ASP A 91 -23.79 3.76 3.89
N ASP A 92 -23.89 2.44 3.67
CA ASP A 92 -24.91 1.59 4.30
C ASP A 92 -24.69 1.47 5.81
N GLU A 93 -23.45 1.37 6.27
CA GLU A 93 -23.10 1.28 7.70
C GLU A 93 -23.42 2.59 8.44
N LEU A 94 -23.10 3.74 7.84
CA LEU A 94 -23.35 5.05 8.46
C LEU A 94 -24.77 5.57 8.21
N GLY A 95 -25.48 5.00 7.25
CA GLY A 95 -26.81 5.42 6.83
C GLY A 95 -26.85 6.85 6.27
N CYS A 96 -25.75 7.31 5.67
CA CYS A 96 -25.62 8.61 5.04
C CYS A 96 -24.68 8.57 3.85
N GLU A 97 -24.79 9.56 2.96
CA GLU A 97 -23.86 9.75 1.84
C GLU A 97 -22.45 10.03 2.36
N VAL A 98 -21.47 9.29 1.86
CA VAL A 98 -20.03 9.53 2.08
C VAL A 98 -19.42 10.05 0.79
N LEU A 99 -18.69 11.15 0.87
CA LEU A 99 -17.91 11.64 -0.27
C LEU A 99 -16.51 11.03 -0.21
N ALA A 100 -16.13 10.32 -1.27
CA ALA A 100 -14.77 9.84 -1.48
C ALA A 100 -13.98 10.80 -2.36
N GLU A 101 -12.76 11.11 -1.95
CA GLU A 101 -11.80 11.91 -2.72
C GLU A 101 -10.47 11.16 -2.80
N GLU A 102 -10.02 10.85 -4.03
CA GLU A 102 -8.70 10.28 -4.25
C GLU A 102 -7.64 11.35 -4.45
N TYR A 103 -6.50 11.13 -3.82
CA TYR A 103 -5.30 11.94 -3.88
C TYR A 103 -4.11 11.09 -4.33
N VAL A 104 -3.35 11.65 -5.27
CA VAL A 104 -2.13 11.05 -5.83
C VAL A 104 -0.95 11.97 -5.57
N ILE A 105 0.27 11.45 -5.74
CA ILE A 105 1.47 12.26 -5.61
C ILE A 105 1.50 13.34 -6.70
N SER A 106 1.68 14.59 -6.28
CA SER A 106 1.84 15.70 -7.23
C SER A 106 3.28 15.78 -7.73
N ARG A 107 3.52 16.61 -8.74
CA ARG A 107 4.87 16.96 -9.18
C ARG A 107 5.77 17.50 -8.05
N SER A 108 5.20 18.27 -7.12
CA SER A 108 5.96 18.81 -5.98
C SER A 108 6.22 17.75 -4.91
N GLY A 109 5.29 16.81 -4.73
CA GLY A 109 5.49 15.60 -3.93
C GLY A 109 6.65 14.76 -4.46
N GLN A 110 6.65 14.50 -5.77
CA GLN A 110 7.73 13.76 -6.43
C GLN A 110 9.10 14.41 -6.19
N GLN A 111 9.19 15.73 -6.32
CA GLN A 111 10.44 16.47 -6.05
C GLN A 111 10.88 16.35 -4.59
N ALA A 112 9.95 16.26 -3.65
CA ALA A 112 10.28 16.07 -2.24
C ALA A 112 10.82 14.66 -1.97
N ILE A 113 10.24 13.63 -2.62
CA ILE A 113 10.75 12.26 -2.59
C ILE A 113 12.15 12.20 -3.18
N ASP A 114 12.35 12.73 -4.39
CA ASP A 114 13.65 12.75 -5.07
C ASP A 114 14.74 13.40 -4.19
N ALA A 115 14.41 14.50 -3.51
CA ALA A 115 15.34 15.18 -2.61
C ALA A 115 15.69 14.37 -1.35
N THR A 116 14.79 13.49 -0.90
CA THR A 116 15.05 12.58 0.23
C THR A 116 15.72 11.28 -0.19
N ALA A 117 15.50 10.83 -1.44
CA ALA A 117 16.09 9.63 -2.03
C ALA A 117 17.57 9.82 -2.37
N ASP A 118 17.98 11.02 -2.81
CA ASP A 118 19.38 11.36 -3.17
C ASP A 118 20.33 11.49 -1.95
N GLY A 119 19.86 11.11 -0.76
CA GLY A 119 20.69 10.97 0.42
C GLY A 119 21.21 12.29 1.00
N SER A 120 20.70 12.67 2.17
CA SER A 120 21.65 13.04 3.23
C SER A 120 22.59 11.85 3.39
N ALA A 121 23.88 12.04 3.14
CA ALA A 121 24.95 11.03 3.21
C ALA A 121 25.20 10.47 4.64
N ASP A 122 24.17 10.34 5.47
CA ASP A 122 24.20 9.89 6.87
C ASP A 122 23.07 8.89 7.21
N SER A 123 22.38 8.32 6.21
CA SER A 123 21.57 7.11 6.39
C SER A 123 22.33 5.91 5.80
N PRO A 124 22.49 4.80 6.53
CA PRO A 124 23.22 3.64 6.04
C PRO A 124 22.48 3.04 4.83
N ASN A 125 23.15 3.09 3.68
CA ASN A 125 22.77 2.46 2.41
C ASN A 125 22.14 1.09 2.62
N TYR A 126 20.88 0.94 2.24
CA TYR A 126 20.21 -0.36 2.02
C TYR A 126 20.07 -0.71 0.53
N PHE A 127 20.90 -0.11 -0.31
CA PHE A 127 21.07 -0.49 -1.71
C PHE A 127 22.56 -0.44 -2.05
N ASP A 128 23.24 -1.57 -1.81
CA ASP A 128 24.47 -1.90 -2.53
C ASP A 128 24.02 -2.53 -3.85
N GLU A 129 24.06 -1.77 -4.93
CA GLU A 129 24.16 -2.32 -6.28
C GLU A 129 25.61 -2.77 -6.47
N ASP A 130 25.95 -3.94 -5.91
CA ASP A 130 27.16 -4.65 -6.32
C ASP A 130 26.87 -5.35 -7.66
N GLU A 131 27.10 -4.60 -8.74
CA GLU A 131 27.36 -5.15 -10.07
C GLU A 131 28.70 -5.92 -10.05
N ASP A 132 28.72 -7.15 -9.54
CA ASP A 132 29.83 -8.09 -9.75
C ASP A 132 29.53 -8.93 -11.01
N ASP A 133 29.99 -8.37 -12.13
CA ASP A 133 30.20 -9.00 -13.43
C ASP A 133 31.45 -9.90 -13.34
N ASP A 134 31.30 -11.13 -12.85
CA ASP A 134 32.33 -12.18 -12.97
C ASP A 134 31.76 -13.39 -13.74
N ASP A 135 31.99 -13.31 -15.04
CA ASP A 135 31.95 -14.36 -16.05
C ASP A 135 33.08 -15.37 -15.74
N ASP A 136 32.78 -16.55 -15.21
CA ASP A 136 33.68 -17.70 -15.27
C ASP A 136 32.91 -18.97 -15.64
N ASP A 137 33.24 -19.42 -16.84
CA ASP A 137 32.76 -20.57 -17.60
C ASP A 137 33.29 -21.90 -17.00
N ASP A 138 32.65 -23.01 -17.38
CA ASP A 138 33.08 -24.42 -17.27
C ASP A 138 33.07 -25.11 -15.88
N ASP A 139 32.12 -26.05 -15.67
CA ASP A 139 32.22 -27.45 -16.12
C ASP A 139 31.52 -28.43 -15.16
N ASP A 140 30.69 -29.29 -15.74
CA ASP A 140 30.29 -30.63 -15.30
C ASP A 140 30.10 -30.94 -13.80
N ASN A 141 28.84 -31.05 -13.37
CA ASN A 141 28.49 -31.98 -12.29
C ASN A 141 27.21 -32.75 -12.60
N ASP A 142 27.42 -33.77 -13.44
CA ASP A 142 26.76 -35.08 -13.53
C ASP A 142 25.39 -35.20 -12.84
N TRP A 143 24.35 -35.22 -13.68
CA TRP A 143 23.04 -35.76 -13.32
C TRP A 143 23.18 -37.28 -13.19
N ASP A 144 23.58 -37.75 -12.01
CA ASP A 144 23.38 -39.15 -11.62
C ASP A 144 22.05 -39.26 -10.87
N ASP A 145 21.14 -39.92 -11.57
CA ASP A 145 19.81 -40.36 -11.20
C ASP A 145 19.85 -41.34 -10.02
N GLU A 146 18.68 -41.57 -9.41
CA GLU A 146 18.33 -42.67 -8.47
C GLU A 146 18.68 -42.46 -6.98
N ASP A 147 17.68 -41.99 -6.21
CA ASP A 147 17.13 -42.86 -5.16
C ASP A 147 15.66 -42.52 -4.89
N GLU A 148 14.82 -43.50 -5.22
CA GLU A 148 13.44 -43.66 -4.80
C GLU A 148 13.41 -43.82 -3.27
N ASP A 149 12.79 -42.90 -2.53
CA ASP A 149 12.24 -43.22 -1.21
C ASP A 149 10.75 -42.87 -1.18
N ASP A 150 10.01 -43.90 -1.58
CA ASP A 150 8.62 -44.19 -1.30
C ASP A 150 8.43 -44.39 0.22
N ASP A 151 8.17 -43.31 0.95
CA ASP A 151 7.65 -43.36 2.32
C ASP A 151 6.17 -42.99 2.34
N ASP A 152 5.37 -44.00 2.01
CA ASP A 152 4.04 -44.29 2.53
C ASP A 152 3.75 -43.61 3.89
N PHE A 153 3.01 -42.50 3.86
CA PHE A 153 2.17 -42.08 4.99
C PHE A 153 0.72 -42.02 4.54
N GLY A 154 0.06 -43.18 4.64
CA GLY A 154 -1.12 -43.27 5.50
C GLY A 154 -2.40 -42.70 4.90
N ASP A 155 -3.12 -43.60 4.25
CA ASP A 155 -4.58 -43.64 4.14
C ASP A 155 -5.25 -43.00 5.38
N LEU A 156 -5.95 -41.89 5.16
CA LEU A 156 -6.83 -41.25 6.15
C LEU A 156 -8.17 -40.94 5.45
N ASP A 157 -8.73 -41.98 4.83
CA ASP A 157 -10.19 -42.15 4.80
C ASP A 157 -10.60 -42.78 6.14
N GLU A 158 -11.32 -42.02 6.97
CA GLU A 158 -12.42 -42.57 7.74
C GLU A 158 -13.37 -41.42 8.11
N ASP A 159 -14.50 -41.43 7.41
CA ASP A 159 -15.73 -40.71 7.70
C ASP A 159 -16.15 -40.87 9.16
N GLU A 160 -16.70 -39.81 9.76
CA GLU A 160 -17.78 -39.97 10.74
C GLU A 160 -18.72 -38.78 10.64
N ASP A 161 -19.87 -39.06 10.02
CA ASP A 161 -21.14 -38.34 10.17
C ASP A 161 -21.44 -38.07 11.65
N ASP A 162 -21.83 -36.84 11.98
CA ASP A 162 -22.73 -36.62 13.12
C ASP A 162 -23.86 -35.68 12.67
N GLU A 163 -24.92 -36.32 12.16
CA GLU A 163 -26.26 -35.76 12.15
C GLU A 163 -26.71 -35.57 13.60
N ASP A 164 -26.64 -34.35 14.13
CA ASP A 164 -27.32 -34.02 15.39
C ASP A 164 -28.65 -33.30 15.08
N ASP A 165 -29.65 -34.14 14.81
CA ASP A 165 -31.06 -33.84 15.00
C ASP A 165 -31.28 -33.63 16.52
N GLU A 166 -31.70 -32.43 16.98
CA GLU A 166 -32.48 -32.32 18.22
C GLU A 166 -33.28 -30.99 18.35
N ASP A 167 -34.61 -31.16 18.32
CA ASP A 167 -35.80 -30.32 18.68
C ASP A 167 -36.27 -29.11 17.84
#